data_AF-A0A3G3JZB4-F1
#
_entry.id   AF-A0A3G3JZB4-F1
#
_cell.length_a   1.000
_cell.length_b   1.000
_cell.length_c   1.000
_cell.angle_alpha   90.00
_cell.angle_beta   90.00
_cell.angle_gamma   90.00
#
_symmetry.space_group_name_H-M   'P 1'
#
loop_
_entity.id
_entity.type
_entity.pdbx_description
1 polymer ?
#
loop_
_entity_poly.entity_id
_entity_poly.type
_entity_poly.pdbx_seq_one_letter_code
_entity_poly.pdbx_strand_id
1 'polypeptide(L)'
;MEGRRFIDFAYIRPPIRIAIEVDGIGAHLRDISRKQFCDERIRQMHLTLDGWIVIRIGYDDLLERPKVWQQLLLQLIGRLFGTGGNATEEAYDRDMETVKLALRLGRPIRLTDIQGYFGCGYRTSRQIADRLQECGLFQAVGGGTLRSHAWKPDGNHPRFPKLL
;
A
#
# COMPACT_ATOMS: atom_id res chain seq x y z
N MET A 1 23.27 0.91 -5.76
CA MET A 1 23.54 2.24 -6.35
C MET A 1 22.75 3.27 -5.55
N GLU A 2 23.45 4.16 -4.86
CA GLU A 2 22.87 5.33 -4.21
C GLU A 2 22.44 6.32 -5.29
N GLY A 3 21.18 6.23 -5.70
CA GLY A 3 20.52 7.22 -6.55
C GLY A 3 19.09 7.38 -6.06
N ARG A 4 18.72 8.60 -5.65
CA ARG A 4 17.32 8.91 -5.33
C ARG A 4 16.53 8.90 -6.64
N ARG A 5 15.61 7.95 -6.78
CA ARG A 5 14.69 7.85 -7.92
C ARG A 5 13.30 8.28 -7.47
N PHE A 6 12.69 9.19 -8.22
CA PHE A 6 11.36 9.72 -7.93
C PHE A 6 10.31 8.98 -8.75
N ILE A 7 9.05 9.03 -8.30
CA ILE A 7 7.88 8.62 -9.07
C ILE A 7 7.32 9.90 -9.69
N ASP A 8 6.91 9.89 -10.96
CA ASP A 8 6.39 11.10 -11.61
C ASP A 8 5.16 11.64 -10.85
N PHE A 9 4.19 10.76 -10.58
CA PHE A 9 3.04 11.08 -9.75
C PHE A 9 2.71 9.95 -8.76
N ALA A 10 2.43 10.32 -7.51
CA ALA A 10 2.01 9.40 -6.47
C ALA A 10 0.62 9.79 -5.93
N TYR A 11 -0.32 8.84 -5.96
CA TYR A 11 -1.59 8.95 -5.24
C TYR A 11 -1.53 8.05 -4.01
N ILE A 12 -1.51 8.66 -2.82
CA ILE A 12 -1.36 7.95 -1.54
C ILE A 12 -2.63 8.16 -0.72
N ARG A 13 -3.41 7.10 -0.56
CA ARG A 13 -4.57 7.04 0.32
C ARG A 13 -4.54 5.70 1.07
N PRO A 14 -3.96 5.66 2.27
CA PRO A 14 -3.77 4.42 3.02
C PRO A 14 -5.04 3.57 3.11
N PRO A 15 -4.97 2.24 2.88
CA PRO A 15 -3.77 1.44 2.64
C PRO A 15 -3.13 1.56 1.24
N ILE A 16 -3.81 2.19 0.29
CA ILE A 16 -3.48 2.15 -1.12
C ILE A 16 -2.42 3.21 -1.50
N ARG A 17 -1.48 2.80 -2.34
CA ARG A 17 -0.50 3.68 -2.99
C ARG A 17 -0.46 3.37 -4.48
N ILE A 18 -0.58 4.40 -5.30
CA ILE A 18 -0.55 4.30 -6.76
C ILE A 18 0.64 5.12 -7.26
N ALA A 19 1.52 4.48 -8.02
CA ALA A 19 2.61 5.10 -8.74
C ALA A 19 2.18 5.24 -10.21
N ILE A 20 2.19 6.46 -10.72
CA ILE A 20 1.85 6.75 -12.12
C ILE A 20 3.11 7.31 -12.76
N GLU A 21 3.57 6.64 -13.82
CA GLU A 21 4.76 7.01 -14.60
C GLU A 21 4.33 7.35 -16.02
N VAL A 22 4.92 8.40 -16.60
CA VAL A 22 4.64 8.81 -17.98
C VAL A 22 5.88 8.55 -18.85
N ASP A 23 5.77 7.55 -19.71
CA ASP A 23 6.87 7.06 -20.53
C ASP A 23 6.88 7.75 -21.90
N GLY A 24 7.87 8.61 -22.14
CA GLY A 24 8.09 9.19 -23.47
C GLY A 24 8.70 8.19 -24.46
N ILE A 25 8.11 8.03 -25.65
CA ILE A 25 8.77 7.38 -26.80
C ILE A 25 9.52 8.46 -27.60
N GLY A 26 10.53 9.07 -26.95
CA GLY A 26 11.46 9.96 -27.64
C GLY A 26 12.54 9.18 -28.40
N ALA A 27 13.36 9.87 -29.20
CA ALA A 27 14.59 9.30 -29.78
C ALA A 27 15.47 8.59 -28.73
N HIS A 28 15.35 8.99 -27.47
CA HIS A 28 16.00 8.39 -26.31
C HIS A 28 15.59 6.94 -25.97
N LEU A 29 14.46 6.41 -26.46
CA LEU A 29 14.18 4.96 -26.34
C LEU A 29 14.96 4.12 -27.35
N ARG A 30 15.52 4.72 -28.41
CA ARG A 30 16.57 4.05 -29.21
C ARG A 30 17.91 4.03 -28.45
N ASP A 31 18.11 4.99 -27.56
CA ASP A 31 19.32 5.16 -26.74
C ASP A 31 19.19 4.62 -25.31
N ILE A 32 18.03 4.05 -24.93
CA ILE A 32 17.92 3.39 -23.63
C ILE A 32 18.84 2.18 -23.66
N SER A 33 19.90 2.24 -22.88
CA SER A 33 20.81 1.12 -22.76
C SER A 33 20.02 -0.09 -22.22
N ARG A 34 20.41 -1.30 -22.63
CA ARG A 34 19.82 -2.55 -22.09
C ARG A 34 19.81 -2.53 -20.55
N LYS A 35 20.83 -1.92 -19.94
CA LYS A 35 20.93 -1.73 -18.50
C LYS A 35 19.82 -0.85 -17.93
N GLN A 36 19.56 0.31 -18.53
CA GLN A 36 18.47 1.20 -18.10
C GLN A 36 17.10 0.51 -18.22
N PHE A 37 16.87 -0.22 -19.31
CA PHE A 37 15.64 -1.01 -19.47
C PHE A 37 15.48 -2.06 -18.35
N CYS A 38 16.52 -2.85 -18.07
CA CYS A 38 16.50 -3.81 -16.96
C CYS A 38 16.29 -3.14 -15.60
N ASP A 39 16.94 -2.00 -15.37
CA ASP A 39 16.80 -1.22 -14.14
C ASP A 39 15.38 -0.70 -13.92
N GLU A 40 14.69 -0.27 -14.97
CA GLU A 40 13.27 0.14 -14.89
C GLU A 40 12.35 -1.03 -14.58
N ARG A 41 12.61 -2.21 -15.14
CA ARG A 41 11.85 -3.44 -14.82
C ARG A 41 12.05 -3.86 -13.38
N ILE A 42 13.29 -3.82 -12.88
CA ILE A 42 13.61 -4.09 -11.47
C ILE A 42 12.93 -3.07 -10.56
N ARG A 43 12.94 -1.77 -10.92
CA ARG A 43 12.23 -0.73 -10.17
C ARG A 43 10.73 -1.00 -10.09
N GLN A 44 10.09 -1.32 -11.20
CA GLN A 44 8.68 -1.66 -11.22
C GLN A 44 8.39 -2.85 -10.29
N MET A 45 9.24 -3.89 -10.32
CA MET A 45 9.10 -5.04 -9.44
C MET A 45 9.23 -4.64 -7.95
N HIS A 46 10.19 -3.78 -7.60
CA HIS A 46 10.32 -3.28 -6.23
C HIS A 46 9.06 -2.52 -5.77
N LEU A 47 8.51 -1.63 -6.60
CA LEU A 47 7.26 -0.93 -6.29
C LEU A 47 6.11 -1.91 -6.06
N THR A 48 5.98 -2.92 -6.92
CA THR A 48 4.96 -3.97 -6.76
C THR A 48 5.16 -4.78 -5.47
N LEU A 49 6.38 -5.17 -5.13
CA LEU A 49 6.69 -5.86 -3.86
C LEU A 49 6.37 -5.00 -2.64
N ASP A 50 6.56 -3.68 -2.75
CA ASP A 50 6.24 -2.71 -1.70
C ASP A 50 4.73 -2.41 -1.59
N GLY A 51 3.90 -3.05 -2.43
CA GLY A 51 2.44 -2.93 -2.42
C GLY A 51 1.90 -1.75 -3.22
N TRP A 52 2.70 -1.16 -4.11
CA TRP A 52 2.22 -0.09 -5.00
C TRP A 52 1.49 -0.67 -6.20
N ILE A 53 0.35 -0.05 -6.54
CA ILE A 53 -0.28 -0.19 -7.84
C ILE A 53 0.53 0.67 -8.82
N VAL A 54 1.17 0.05 -9.82
CA VAL A 54 2.00 0.75 -10.80
C VAL A 54 1.23 0.92 -12.11
N ILE A 55 1.06 2.16 -12.55
CA ILE A 55 0.43 2.55 -13.81
C ILE A 55 1.49 3.22 -14.67
N ARG A 56 1.71 2.72 -15.88
CA ARG A 56 2.62 3.34 -16.85
C ARG A 56 1.83 3.78 -18.08
N ILE A 57 2.00 5.04 -18.46
CA ILE A 57 1.25 5.69 -19.53
C ILE A 57 2.25 6.15 -20.59
N GLY A 58 2.06 5.76 -21.85
CA GLY A 58 2.87 6.33 -22.93
C GLY A 58 2.56 7.82 -23.09
N TYR A 59 3.57 8.68 -23.14
CA TYR A 59 3.43 10.13 -23.29
C TYR A 59 2.61 10.49 -24.54
N ASP A 60 2.93 9.87 -25.68
CA ASP A 60 2.21 10.11 -26.93
C ASP A 60 0.75 9.68 -26.82
N ASP A 61 0.49 8.56 -26.13
CA ASP A 61 -0.86 8.07 -25.91
C ASP A 61 -1.67 8.94 -24.94
N LEU A 62 -0.99 9.54 -23.95
CA LEU A 62 -1.60 10.51 -23.04
C LEU A 62 -2.00 11.79 -23.78
N LEU A 63 -1.19 12.24 -24.74
CA LEU A 63 -1.50 13.40 -25.59
C LEU A 63 -2.63 13.11 -26.58
N GLU A 64 -2.62 11.93 -27.20
CA GLU A 64 -3.62 11.55 -28.21
C GLU A 64 -4.99 11.25 -27.56
N ARG A 65 -4.99 10.52 -26.43
CA ARG A 65 -6.21 9.98 -25.81
C ARG A 65 -6.34 10.31 -24.31
N PRO A 66 -6.21 11.58 -23.89
CA PRO A 66 -6.19 11.94 -22.46
C PRO A 66 -7.48 11.56 -21.73
N LYS A 67 -8.64 11.66 -22.41
CA LYS A 67 -9.95 11.30 -21.83
C LYS A 67 -10.05 9.81 -21.49
N VAL A 68 -9.40 8.94 -22.26
CA VAL A 68 -9.38 7.48 -21.98
C VAL A 68 -8.62 7.22 -20.69
N TRP A 69 -7.43 7.80 -20.55
CA TRP A 69 -6.62 7.66 -19.33
C TRP A 69 -7.30 8.27 -18.11
N GLN A 70 -7.94 9.43 -18.27
CA GLN A 70 -8.75 10.02 -17.19
C GLN A 70 -9.88 9.07 -16.76
N GLN A 71 -10.61 8.49 -17.70
CA GLN A 71 -11.72 7.58 -17.39
C GLN A 71 -11.22 6.28 -16.74
N LEU A 72 -10.09 5.71 -17.20
CA LEU A 72 -9.49 4.52 -16.59
C LEU A 72 -9.02 4.80 -15.15
N LEU A 73 -8.40 5.94 -14.90
CA LEU A 73 -7.99 6.36 -13.56
C LEU A 73 -9.21 6.55 -12.64
N LEU A 74 -10.28 7.19 -13.12
CA LEU A 74 -11.52 7.35 -12.35
C LEU A 74 -12.17 5.99 -12.04
N GLN A 75 -12.19 5.06 -13.00
CA GLN A 75 -12.70 3.70 -12.76
C GLN A 75 -11.84 2.94 -11.75
N LEU A 76 -10.51 3.06 -11.82
CA LEU A 76 -9.62 2.44 -10.85
C LEU A 76 -9.87 2.99 -9.44
N ILE A 77 -9.91 4.31 -9.29
CA ILE A 77 -10.24 4.97 -8.02
C ILE A 77 -11.64 4.52 -7.53
N GLY A 78 -12.61 4.46 -8.43
CA GLY A 78 -13.96 3.97 -8.13
C GLY A 78 -13.99 2.50 -7.67
N ARG A 79 -13.14 1.63 -8.22
CA ARG A 79 -13.03 0.24 -7.73
C ARG A 79 -12.32 0.15 -6.38
N LEU A 80 -11.29 0.96 -6.17
CA LEU A 80 -10.48 0.93 -4.95
C LEU A 80 -11.16 1.61 -3.76
N PHE A 81 -12.05 2.58 -4.02
CA PHE A 81 -12.65 3.42 -2.99
C PHE A 81 -14.16 3.62 -3.12
N GLY A 82 -14.79 3.07 -4.15
CA GLY A 82 -16.24 3.10 -4.29
C GLY A 82 -16.87 2.17 -3.27
N THR A 83 -18.04 2.57 -2.76
CA THR A 83 -18.80 1.89 -1.69
C THR A 83 -19.35 0.51 -2.06
N GLY A 84 -18.87 -0.09 -3.16
CA GLY A 84 -19.29 -1.39 -3.69
C GLY A 84 -18.21 -2.47 -3.64
N GLY A 85 -17.02 -2.19 -3.11
CA GLY A 85 -16.06 -3.22 -2.74
C GLY A 85 -16.63 -4.09 -1.62
N ASN A 86 -16.39 -5.40 -1.65
CA ASN A 86 -16.78 -6.26 -0.54
C ASN A 86 -16.15 -5.69 0.74
N ALA A 87 -16.98 -5.22 1.68
CA ALA A 87 -16.49 -4.63 2.95
C ALA A 87 -15.52 -5.58 3.69
N THR A 88 -15.61 -6.89 3.43
CA THR A 88 -14.69 -7.93 3.89
C THR A 88 -13.29 -7.85 3.28
N GLU A 89 -13.15 -7.53 1.99
CA GLU A 89 -11.86 -7.35 1.31
C GLU A 89 -11.16 -6.07 1.77
N GLU A 90 -11.87 -4.93 1.79
CA GLU A 90 -11.30 -3.67 2.30
C GLU A 90 -10.84 -3.80 3.75
N ALA A 91 -11.63 -4.51 4.55
CA ALA A 91 -11.29 -4.76 5.94
C ALA A 91 -10.09 -5.72 6.03
N TYR A 92 -10.00 -6.76 5.20
CA TYR A 92 -8.82 -7.64 5.14
C TYR A 92 -7.54 -6.88 4.78
N ASP A 93 -7.62 -5.97 3.81
CA ASP A 93 -6.48 -5.14 3.39
C ASP A 93 -6.00 -4.23 4.51
N ARG A 94 -6.92 -3.58 5.23
CA ARG A 94 -6.56 -2.74 6.39
C ARG A 94 -5.93 -3.54 7.52
N ASP A 95 -6.41 -4.76 7.78
CA ASP A 95 -5.82 -5.64 8.79
C ASP A 95 -4.39 -6.00 8.42
N MET A 96 -4.18 -6.46 7.19
CA MET A 96 -2.85 -6.88 6.74
C MET A 96 -1.87 -5.70 6.71
N GLU A 97 -2.31 -4.52 6.28
CA GLU A 97 -1.48 -3.31 6.35
C GLU A 97 -1.20 -2.86 7.78
N THR A 98 -2.12 -3.08 8.72
CA THR A 98 -1.87 -2.84 10.14
C THR A 98 -0.81 -3.78 10.69
N VAL A 99 -0.83 -5.05 10.29
CA VAL A 99 0.22 -6.02 10.64
C VAL A 99 1.58 -5.59 10.08
N LYS A 100 1.64 -5.22 8.79
CA LYS A 100 2.87 -4.71 8.16
C LYS A 100 3.38 -3.44 8.83
N LEU A 101 2.49 -2.52 9.21
CA LEU A 101 2.84 -1.31 9.96
C LEU A 101 3.48 -1.67 11.30
N ALA A 102 2.88 -2.58 12.06
CA ALA A 102 3.43 -3.02 13.34
C ALA A 102 4.83 -3.65 13.19
N LEU A 103 5.05 -4.42 12.11
CA LEU A 103 6.37 -4.97 11.78
C LEU A 103 7.39 -3.87 11.43
N ARG A 104 7.02 -2.89 10.60
CA ARG A 104 7.87 -1.75 10.24
C ARG A 104 8.25 -0.89 11.45
N LEU A 105 7.33 -0.73 12.41
CA LEU A 105 7.57 0.08 13.61
C LEU A 105 8.60 -0.56 14.56
N GLY A 106 8.78 -1.89 14.54
CA GLY A 106 9.71 -2.59 15.43
C GLY A 106 9.36 -2.49 16.94
N ARG A 107 8.16 -1.99 17.26
CA ARG A 107 7.64 -1.82 18.63
C ARG A 107 6.16 -2.18 18.68
N PRO A 108 5.58 -2.46 19.87
CA PRO A 108 4.14 -2.60 20.00
C PRO A 108 3.39 -1.42 19.38
N ILE A 109 2.41 -1.74 18.52
CA ILE A 109 1.57 -0.77 17.83
C ILE A 109 0.47 -0.27 18.76
N ARG A 110 0.19 1.02 18.73
CA ARG A 110 -0.87 1.68 19.51
C ARG A 110 -2.01 2.10 18.59
N LEU A 111 -3.19 2.36 19.16
CA LEU A 111 -4.33 2.89 18.38
C LEU A 111 -3.96 4.19 17.64
N THR A 112 -3.17 5.07 18.26
CA THR A 112 -2.70 6.31 17.63
C THR A 112 -1.86 6.08 16.38
N ASP A 113 -1.11 4.96 16.32
CA ASP A 113 -0.33 4.61 15.13
C ASP A 113 -1.27 4.19 13.98
N ILE A 114 -2.32 3.42 14.28
CA ILE A 114 -3.35 3.00 13.33
C ILE A 114 -4.14 4.24 12.83
N GLN A 115 -4.54 5.12 13.75
CA GLN A 115 -5.24 6.36 13.42
C GLN A 115 -4.38 7.25 12.52
N GLY A 116 -3.10 7.44 12.85
CA GLY A 116 -2.17 8.23 12.04
C GLY A 116 -1.92 7.62 10.67
N TYR A 117 -1.80 6.29 10.59
CA TYR A 117 -1.53 5.61 9.32
C TYR A 117 -2.74 5.59 8.38
N PHE A 118 -3.95 5.37 8.89
CA PHE A 118 -5.17 5.30 8.06
C PHE A 118 -5.96 6.61 7.98
N GLY A 119 -5.60 7.63 8.77
CA GLY A 119 -6.39 8.86 8.89
C GLY A 119 -7.79 8.61 9.46
N CYS A 120 -7.96 7.60 10.31
CA CYS A 120 -9.26 7.17 10.83
C CYS A 120 -9.48 7.53 12.31
N GLY A 121 -10.74 7.51 12.74
CA GLY A 121 -11.12 7.81 14.13
C GLY A 121 -10.85 6.64 15.09
N TYR A 122 -10.91 6.94 16.40
CA TYR A 122 -10.67 5.98 17.48
C TYR A 122 -11.50 4.69 17.32
N ARG A 123 -12.80 4.80 17.04
CA ARG A 123 -13.70 3.65 16.88
C ARG A 123 -13.22 2.68 15.80
N THR A 124 -12.86 3.19 14.62
CA THR A 124 -12.36 2.38 13.50
C THR A 124 -11.01 1.75 13.84
N SER A 125 -10.08 2.52 14.43
CA SER A 125 -8.79 1.96 14.85
C SER A 125 -8.93 0.85 15.88
N ARG A 126 -9.89 0.97 16.81
CA ARG A 126 -10.17 -0.05 17.81
C ARG A 126 -10.75 -1.32 17.21
N GLN A 127 -11.70 -1.19 16.29
CA GLN A 127 -12.27 -2.33 15.56
C GLN A 127 -11.21 -3.13 14.81
N ILE A 128 -10.25 -2.45 14.16
CA ILE A 128 -9.12 -3.11 13.49
C ILE A 128 -8.27 -3.90 14.50
N ALA A 129 -7.87 -3.26 15.61
CA ALA A 129 -7.04 -3.90 16.63
C ALA A 129 -7.74 -5.11 17.28
N ASP A 130 -9.03 -4.98 17.59
CA ASP A 130 -9.83 -6.06 18.17
C ASP A 130 -9.94 -7.25 17.22
N ARG A 131 -10.26 -7.01 15.95
CA ARG A 131 -10.35 -8.07 14.95
C ARG A 131 -9.02 -8.80 14.74
N LEU A 132 -7.90 -8.07 14.69
CA LEU A 132 -6.56 -8.67 14.60
C LEU A 132 -6.21 -9.49 15.85
N GLN A 133 -6.67 -9.08 17.02
CA GLN A 133 -6.50 -9.82 18.26
C GLN A 133 -7.38 -11.09 18.29
N GLU A 134 -8.65 -10.98 17.90
CA GLU A 134 -9.59 -12.11 17.79
C GLU A 134 -9.11 -13.15 16.77
N CYS A 135 -8.51 -12.70 15.67
CA CYS A 135 -7.94 -13.58 14.65
C CYS A 135 -6.54 -14.11 15.01
N GLY A 136 -6.02 -13.82 16.22
CA GLY A 136 -4.72 -14.32 16.68
C GLY A 136 -3.50 -13.73 15.97
N LEU A 137 -3.67 -12.68 15.15
CA LEU A 137 -2.56 -12.00 14.50
C LEU A 137 -1.86 -11.02 15.45
N PHE A 138 -2.59 -10.45 16.41
CA PHE A 138 -2.08 -9.52 17.42
C PHE A 138 -2.27 -10.06 18.84
N GLN A 139 -1.30 -9.79 19.71
CA GLN A 139 -1.39 -10.01 21.14
C GLN A 139 -1.32 -8.67 21.88
N ALA A 140 -2.25 -8.44 22.80
CA ALA A 140 -2.20 -7.26 23.65
C ALA A 140 -0.93 -7.25 24.51
N VAL A 141 -0.32 -6.07 24.66
CA VAL A 141 0.83 -5.85 25.54
C VAL A 141 0.33 -5.20 26.83
N GLY A 142 0.50 -5.89 27.95
CA GLY A 142 -0.03 -5.53 29.27
C GLY A 142 -1.16 -6.48 29.70
N GLY A 143 -1.00 -7.11 30.85
CA GLY A 143 -1.96 -8.07 31.40
C GLY A 143 -2.77 -7.45 32.54
N GLY A 144 -4.09 -7.42 32.37
CA GLY A 144 -5.04 -6.99 33.40
C GLY A 144 -6.40 -6.67 32.80
N THR A 145 -7.42 -6.61 33.65
CA THR A 145 -8.84 -6.27 33.37
C THR A 145 -9.06 -4.88 32.74
N LEU A 146 -8.00 -4.18 32.34
CA LEU A 146 -7.99 -2.82 31.79
C LEU A 146 -7.85 -2.83 30.27
N ARG A 147 -8.32 -1.75 29.63
CA ARG A 147 -8.25 -1.55 28.18
C ARG A 147 -6.81 -1.68 27.67
N SER A 148 -6.55 -2.62 26.78
CA SER A 148 -5.27 -2.73 26.07
C SER A 148 -5.05 -1.51 25.17
N HIS A 149 -3.88 -0.89 25.28
CA HIS A 149 -3.49 0.30 24.50
C HIS A 149 -2.38 0.03 23.48
N ALA A 150 -1.79 -1.17 23.52
CA ALA A 150 -0.72 -1.58 22.62
C ALA A 150 -0.83 -3.07 22.27
N TRP A 151 -0.41 -3.43 21.07
CA TRP A 151 -0.42 -4.79 20.55
C TRP A 151 0.92 -5.13 19.91
N LYS A 152 1.34 -6.38 20.01
CA LYS A 152 2.48 -6.93 19.26
C LYS A 152 1.97 -7.92 18.22
N PRO A 153 2.55 -7.96 17.01
CA PRO A 153 2.25 -9.03 16.07
C PRO A 153 2.65 -10.41 16.62
N ASP A 154 1.83 -11.43 16.37
CA ASP A 154 2.12 -12.83 16.66
C ASP A 154 2.69 -13.51 15.41
N GLY A 155 4.01 -13.56 15.32
CA GLY A 155 4.73 -14.13 14.18
C GLY A 155 4.53 -15.63 13.94
N ASN A 156 3.86 -16.35 14.86
CA ASN A 156 3.59 -17.79 14.72
C ASN A 156 2.27 -18.09 14.00
N HIS A 157 1.48 -17.08 13.65
CA HIS A 157 0.16 -17.28 13.04
C HIS A 157 0.29 -17.75 11.56
N PRO A 158 -0.47 -18.75 11.09
CA PRO A 158 -0.34 -19.28 9.72
C PRO A 158 -0.69 -18.28 8.61
N ARG A 159 -1.49 -17.26 8.92
CA ARG A 159 -1.80 -16.14 8.01
C ARG A 159 -0.86 -14.95 8.15
N PHE A 160 0.16 -15.05 9.00
CA PHE A 160 1.13 -13.99 9.16
C PHE A 160 1.87 -13.80 7.83
N PRO A 161 1.99 -12.56 7.32
CA PRO A 161 2.72 -12.33 6.08
C PRO A 161 4.15 -12.80 6.28
N LYS A 162 4.55 -13.85 5.54
CA LYS A 162 5.94 -14.26 5.44
C LYS A 162 6.67 -13.15 4.70
N LEU A 163 7.20 -12.18 5.43
CA LEU A 163 8.17 -11.24 4.88
C LEU A 163 9.49 -12.00 4.75
N LEU A 164 9.58 -12.79 3.68
CA LEU A 164 10.79 -13.39 3.10
C LEU A 164 10.61 -13.42 1.58
#